data_AF-A0A316ZEY5-F1
#
_entry.id   AF-A0A316ZEY5-F1
#
_cell.length_a   1.000
_cell.length_b   1.000
_cell.length_c   1.000
_cell.angle_alpha   90.00
_cell.angle_beta   90.00
_cell.angle_gamma   90.00
#
_symmetry.space_group_name_H-M   'P 1'
#
loop_
_entity.id
_entity.type
_entity.pdbx_description
1 polymer ?
#
loop_
_entity_poly.entity_id
_entity_poly.type
_entity_poly.pdbx_seq_one_letter_code
_entity_poly.pdbx_strand_id
1 'polypeptide(L)'
;MPSPPSSAAGSAVVALAQIPRLAAVLRGARARSPASDAAEGSQGKAAKFACADRVGLLQADITTLRVDAIVNAANRSLLGGGGVDGAIHRAAGKELLEACRELDGCDTGDAKTTGAFKLPSKHIVHTVGPVYSKTKPEQSEAQLRSAYRRSLEEAAAVGARSVAFPSISTGVYGYPIEDATRVALRVVGEWLTASEGAETELVVFCTFSKKDRDVYERLAPEYFEAGEEAEEQADGAAPAEQEAEAGATAAPTEQETEADDAAASKAQEASAPPEKVELDEGVTTRAQAKTVAERRSASPQQERAATRD
;
A
#
# COMPACT_ATOMS: atom_id res chain seq x y z
N MET A 1 -7.74 35.84 16.67
CA MET A 1 -7.44 35.39 15.30
C MET A 1 -8.50 34.38 14.92
N PRO A 2 -9.18 34.52 13.76
CA PRO A 2 -10.12 33.51 13.33
C PRO A 2 -9.36 32.24 12.94
N SER A 3 -9.82 31.09 13.46
CA SER A 3 -9.31 29.77 13.13
C SER A 3 -9.44 29.51 11.62
N PRO A 4 -8.51 28.79 10.98
CA PRO A 4 -8.64 28.44 9.57
C PRO A 4 -9.82 27.47 9.37
N PRO A 5 -10.53 27.55 8.23
CA PRO A 5 -11.62 26.64 7.94
C PRO A 5 -11.10 25.21 7.74
N SER A 6 -11.73 24.26 8.43
CA SER A 6 -11.59 22.82 8.20
C SER A 6 -12.16 22.47 6.82
N SER A 7 -11.29 22.43 5.81
CA SER A 7 -11.63 21.94 4.47
C SER A 7 -11.56 20.41 4.47
N ALA A 8 -12.65 19.77 4.86
CA ALA A 8 -12.94 18.40 4.44
C ALA A 8 -13.60 18.47 3.05
N ALA A 9 -12.85 18.90 2.04
CA ALA A 9 -13.23 18.65 0.66
C ALA A 9 -12.96 17.17 0.40
N GLY A 10 -14.01 16.35 0.45
CA GLY A 10 -13.92 14.93 0.10
C GLY A 10 -13.45 14.81 -1.35
N SER A 11 -12.18 14.47 -1.55
CA SER A 11 -11.67 14.12 -2.88
C SER A 11 -12.45 12.90 -3.37
N ALA A 12 -12.89 12.93 -4.63
CA ALA A 12 -13.71 11.87 -5.19
C ALA A 12 -12.94 10.53 -5.14
N VAL A 13 -13.65 9.46 -4.74
CA VAL A 13 -13.11 8.10 -4.75
C VAL A 13 -12.78 7.71 -6.19
N VAL A 14 -11.57 7.20 -6.42
CA VAL A 14 -11.13 6.73 -7.74
C VAL A 14 -11.37 5.23 -7.82
N ALA A 15 -12.24 4.81 -8.74
CA ALA A 15 -12.53 3.40 -9.00
C ALA A 15 -11.41 2.74 -9.83
N LEU A 16 -11.25 1.42 -9.68
CA LEU A 16 -10.25 0.62 -10.40
C LEU A 16 -10.28 0.84 -11.93
N ALA A 17 -11.48 0.96 -12.52
CA ALA A 17 -11.67 1.18 -13.95
C ALA A 17 -11.20 2.56 -14.44
N GLN A 18 -11.07 3.54 -13.55
CA GLN A 18 -10.62 4.89 -13.87
C GLN A 18 -9.09 5.02 -13.83
N ILE A 19 -8.38 3.99 -13.38
CA ILE A 19 -6.92 4.01 -13.25
C ILE A 19 -6.30 3.75 -14.63
N PRO A 20 -5.53 4.71 -15.20
CA PRO A 20 -4.89 4.53 -16.49
C PRO A 20 -3.89 3.36 -16.46
N ARG A 21 -4.02 2.43 -17.41
CA ARG A 21 -3.07 1.35 -17.59
C ARG A 21 -1.78 1.88 -18.20
N LEU A 22 -0.65 1.38 -17.73
CA LEU A 22 0.67 1.77 -18.18
C LEU A 22 0.84 1.48 -19.68
N ALA A 23 0.28 0.37 -20.17
CA ALA A 23 0.27 0.05 -21.60
C ALA A 23 -0.30 1.21 -22.46
N ALA A 24 -1.43 1.79 -22.06
CA ALA A 24 -2.02 2.94 -22.76
C ALA A 24 -1.13 4.20 -22.66
N VAL A 25 -0.49 4.43 -21.51
CA VAL A 25 0.48 5.52 -21.33
C VAL A 25 1.67 5.38 -22.28
N LEU A 26 2.21 4.16 -22.39
CA LEU A 26 3.33 3.84 -23.27
C LEU A 26 2.96 3.99 -24.76
N ARG A 27 1.78 3.51 -25.17
CA ARG A 27 1.27 3.70 -26.54
C ARG A 27 1.10 5.18 -26.89
N GLY A 28 0.52 5.97 -25.98
CA GLY A 28 0.37 7.41 -26.15
C GLY A 28 1.71 8.15 -26.25
N ALA A 29 2.73 7.72 -25.49
CA ALA A 29 4.08 8.29 -25.59
C ALA A 29 4.74 7.99 -26.94
N ARG A 30 4.61 6.75 -27.44
CA ARG A 30 5.12 6.34 -28.76
C ARG A 30 4.47 7.14 -29.89
N ALA A 31 3.15 7.35 -29.83
CA ALA A 31 2.43 8.12 -30.84
C ALA A 31 2.86 9.61 -30.90
N ARG A 32 3.29 10.20 -29.78
CA ARG A 32 3.77 11.61 -29.70
C ARG A 32 5.23 11.80 -30.12
N SER A 33 5.99 10.73 -30.23
CA SER A 33 7.36 10.75 -30.75
C SER A 33 7.61 9.52 -31.60
N PRO A 34 7.10 9.52 -32.85
CA PRO A 34 7.52 8.55 -33.85
C PRO A 34 8.94 8.93 -34.31
N ALA A 35 9.95 8.58 -33.51
CA ALA A 35 11.35 8.84 -33.84
C ALA A 35 12.07 7.53 -34.19
N SER A 36 12.35 7.42 -35.49
CA SER A 36 13.40 6.64 -36.18
C SER A 36 13.79 5.28 -35.60
N ASP A 37 13.43 4.24 -36.35
CA ASP A 37 14.25 3.02 -36.46
C ASP A 37 15.64 3.41 -36.99
N ALA A 38 16.51 3.88 -36.10
CA ALA A 38 17.93 4.01 -36.34
C ALA A 38 18.61 3.08 -35.33
N ALA A 39 19.06 1.95 -35.87
CA ALA A 39 19.85 0.96 -35.19
C ALA A 39 21.09 1.59 -34.54
N GLU A 40 21.24 1.41 -33.24
CA GLU A 40 22.53 1.49 -32.57
C GLU A 40 22.68 0.29 -31.61
N GLY A 41 23.83 -0.37 -31.74
CA GLY A 41 24.07 -1.75 -31.31
C GLY A 41 23.74 -2.02 -29.84
N SER A 42 22.89 -3.02 -29.61
CA SER A 42 22.59 -3.50 -28.28
C SER A 42 23.50 -4.67 -27.91
N GLN A 43 24.55 -4.37 -27.15
CA GLN A 43 25.10 -5.37 -26.24
C GLN A 43 24.16 -5.44 -25.02
N GLY A 44 23.41 -6.54 -24.92
CA GLY A 44 22.84 -7.04 -23.66
C GLY A 44 21.72 -6.23 -23.01
N LYS A 45 20.76 -5.66 -23.76
CA LYS A 45 19.55 -5.09 -23.13
C LYS A 45 18.70 -6.20 -22.52
N ALA A 46 18.48 -6.15 -21.21
CA ALA A 46 17.60 -7.10 -20.53
C ALA A 46 16.20 -7.11 -21.17
N ALA A 47 15.57 -8.29 -21.22
CA ALA A 47 14.21 -8.43 -21.73
C ALA A 47 13.24 -7.57 -20.90
N LYS A 48 12.29 -6.93 -21.58
CA LYS A 48 11.20 -6.17 -20.96
C LYS A 48 10.11 -7.11 -20.47
N PHE A 49 9.28 -6.65 -19.54
CA PHE A 49 8.14 -7.39 -19.02
C PHE A 49 6.88 -7.13 -19.86
N ALA A 50 6.32 -8.21 -20.41
CA ALA A 50 5.08 -8.25 -21.19
C ALA A 50 3.81 -8.18 -20.30
N CYS A 51 3.75 -7.22 -19.38
CA CYS A 51 2.66 -7.12 -18.40
C CYS A 51 2.20 -5.67 -18.13
N ALA A 52 2.45 -4.74 -19.07
CA ALA A 52 2.09 -3.33 -18.90
C ALA A 52 0.59 -3.09 -18.70
N ASP A 53 -0.29 -3.98 -19.19
CA ASP A 53 -1.74 -3.89 -18.98
C ASP A 53 -2.16 -4.20 -17.52
N ARG A 54 -1.29 -4.89 -16.76
CA ARG A 54 -1.45 -5.19 -15.32
C ARG A 54 -0.75 -4.17 -14.42
N VAL A 55 -0.23 -3.08 -15.01
CA VAL A 55 0.37 -1.97 -14.28
C VAL A 55 -0.45 -0.71 -14.49
N GLY A 56 -0.73 0.04 -13.43
CA GLY A 56 -1.36 1.35 -13.47
C GLY A 56 -0.37 2.44 -13.07
N LEU A 57 -0.51 3.63 -13.65
CA LEU A 57 0.25 4.82 -13.24
C LEU A 57 -0.72 5.99 -13.08
N LEU A 58 -0.79 6.52 -11.86
CA LEU A 58 -1.75 7.56 -11.51
C LEU A 58 -1.09 8.60 -10.59
N GLN A 59 -1.39 9.87 -10.83
CA GLN A 59 -1.13 10.92 -9.85
C GLN A 59 -2.41 11.19 -9.05
N ALA A 60 -2.42 10.82 -7.76
CA ALA A 60 -3.59 10.98 -6.89
C ALA A 60 -3.18 10.96 -5.41
N ASP A 61 -4.14 11.23 -4.52
CA ASP A 61 -4.05 10.85 -3.12
C ASP A 61 -4.38 9.36 -3.01
N ILE A 62 -3.43 8.55 -2.51
CA ILE A 62 -3.61 7.10 -2.41
C ILE A 62 -4.78 6.70 -1.51
N THR A 63 -5.18 7.57 -0.57
CA THR A 63 -6.28 7.31 0.36
C THR A 63 -7.66 7.32 -0.32
N THR A 64 -7.76 7.79 -1.56
CA THR A 64 -9.02 7.85 -2.31
C THR A 64 -9.22 6.67 -3.25
N LEU A 65 -8.23 5.77 -3.37
CA LEU A 65 -8.29 4.66 -4.33
C LEU A 65 -9.13 3.50 -3.80
N ARG A 66 -10.14 3.09 -4.58
CA ARG A 66 -10.92 1.88 -4.35
C ARG A 66 -10.24 0.68 -5.01
N VAL A 67 -9.23 0.15 -4.32
CA VAL A 67 -8.46 -1.06 -4.67
C VAL A 67 -8.53 -2.07 -3.53
N ASP A 68 -8.06 -3.30 -3.71
CA ASP A 68 -8.08 -4.29 -2.63
C ASP A 68 -7.11 -3.90 -1.51
N ALA A 69 -5.87 -3.54 -1.84
CA ALA A 69 -4.87 -3.10 -0.87
C ALA A 69 -4.20 -1.79 -1.31
N ILE A 70 -4.03 -0.86 -0.36
CA ILE A 70 -3.07 0.23 -0.52
C ILE A 70 -1.84 -0.06 0.34
N VAL A 71 -0.68 0.41 -0.11
CA VAL A 71 0.56 0.29 0.65
C VAL A 71 0.83 1.59 1.41
N ASN A 72 1.13 1.46 2.69
CA ASN A 72 1.59 2.56 3.52
C ASN A 72 3.13 2.53 3.61
N ALA A 73 3.78 3.62 3.21
CA ALA A 73 5.21 3.84 3.47
C ALA A 73 5.40 4.34 4.91
N ALA A 74 5.44 3.38 5.84
CA ALA A 74 5.47 3.61 7.27
C ALA A 74 6.90 3.76 7.82
N ASN A 75 6.99 4.05 9.12
CA ASN A 75 8.21 3.94 9.91
C ASN A 75 8.16 2.68 10.80
N ARG A 76 9.30 2.30 11.40
CA ARG A 76 9.43 1.05 12.18
C ARG A 76 8.40 0.87 13.31
N SER A 77 7.83 1.95 13.86
CA SER A 77 6.84 1.83 14.92
C SER A 77 5.47 1.37 14.41
N LEU A 78 5.14 1.61 13.13
CA LEU A 78 3.79 1.49 12.57
C LEU A 78 2.72 2.39 13.22
N LEU A 79 3.10 3.30 14.12
CA LEU A 79 2.15 4.13 14.88
C LEU A 79 1.83 5.47 14.19
N GLY A 80 1.96 5.51 12.87
CA GLY A 80 1.76 6.69 12.05
C GLY A 80 2.95 7.66 12.04
N GLY A 81 2.75 8.79 11.36
CA GLY A 81 3.78 9.81 11.15
C GLY A 81 3.32 10.96 10.26
N GLY A 82 4.25 11.55 9.51
CA GLY A 82 3.97 12.56 8.48
C GLY A 82 3.72 11.95 7.10
N GLY A 83 3.63 12.81 6.07
CA GLY A 83 3.54 12.36 4.68
C GLY A 83 2.34 11.46 4.38
N VAL A 84 2.55 10.42 3.57
CA VAL A 84 1.52 9.45 3.18
C VAL A 84 1.03 8.62 4.37
N ASP A 85 1.92 8.27 5.31
CA ASP A 85 1.59 7.53 6.54
C ASP A 85 0.58 8.30 7.39
N GLY A 86 0.86 9.57 7.65
CA GLY A 86 -0.08 10.45 8.34
C GLY A 86 -1.40 10.64 7.59
N ALA A 87 -1.38 10.71 6.25
CA ALA A 87 -2.60 10.81 5.44
C ALA A 87 -3.46 9.56 5.57
N ILE A 88 -2.87 8.37 5.47
CA ILE A 88 -3.54 7.08 5.63
C ILE A 88 -4.14 6.96 7.03
N HIS A 89 -3.39 7.27 8.10
CA HIS A 89 -3.94 7.23 9.47
C HIS A 89 -5.11 8.19 9.69
N ARG A 90 -5.03 9.42 9.17
CA ARG A 90 -6.15 10.37 9.27
C ARG A 90 -7.38 9.90 8.53
N ALA A 91 -7.21 9.31 7.34
CA ALA A 91 -8.31 8.87 6.50
C ALA A 91 -8.93 7.54 6.98
N ALA A 92 -8.13 6.59 7.47
CA ALA A 92 -8.62 5.31 7.99
C ALA A 92 -9.33 5.45 9.34
N GLY A 93 -8.92 6.42 10.17
CA GLY A 93 -9.45 6.65 11.50
C GLY A 93 -8.57 6.12 12.63
N LYS A 94 -8.97 6.39 13.87
CA LYS A 94 -8.23 6.01 15.09
C LYS A 94 -8.09 4.50 15.25
N GLU A 95 -9.04 3.75 14.69
CA GLU A 95 -9.13 2.30 14.71
C GLU A 95 -7.90 1.66 14.05
N LEU A 96 -7.29 2.34 13.06
CA LEU A 96 -6.03 1.89 12.45
C LEU A 96 -4.87 1.91 13.45
N LEU A 97 -4.78 2.96 14.28
CA LEU A 97 -3.70 3.05 15.27
C LEU A 97 -3.81 1.96 16.33
N GLU A 98 -5.04 1.59 16.71
CA GLU A 98 -5.30 0.49 17.63
C GLU A 98 -4.81 -0.84 17.04
N ALA A 99 -5.18 -1.16 15.79
CA ALA A 99 -4.69 -2.35 15.10
C ALA A 99 -3.16 -2.35 14.92
N CYS A 100 -2.55 -1.22 14.58
CA CYS A 100 -1.10 -1.14 14.43
C CYS A 100 -0.34 -1.42 15.74
N ARG A 101 -0.92 -1.15 16.92
CA ARG A 101 -0.30 -1.47 18.21
C ARG A 101 -0.17 -2.96 18.45
N GLU A 102 -1.04 -3.77 17.85
CA GLU A 102 -1.02 -5.23 17.96
C GLU A 102 0.04 -5.87 17.06
N LEU A 103 0.65 -5.10 16.15
CA LEU A 103 1.65 -5.59 15.20
C LEU A 103 3.09 -5.56 15.73
N ASP A 104 3.37 -4.90 16.87
CA ASP A 104 4.72 -4.77 17.45
C ASP A 104 5.77 -4.20 16.47
N GLY A 105 5.39 -3.20 15.67
CA GLY A 105 6.28 -2.53 14.73
C GLY A 105 6.60 -3.35 13.48
N CYS A 106 7.59 -2.91 12.69
CA CYS A 106 8.02 -3.59 11.46
C CYS A 106 9.48 -3.27 11.14
N ASP A 107 10.21 -4.29 10.68
CA ASP A 107 11.61 -4.12 10.27
C ASP A 107 11.72 -3.45 8.90
N THR A 108 12.84 -2.78 8.67
CA THR A 108 13.13 -2.16 7.37
C THR A 108 13.27 -3.23 6.29
N GLY A 109 12.49 -3.09 5.22
CA GLY A 109 12.39 -4.04 4.12
C GLY A 109 11.29 -5.09 4.30
N ASP A 110 10.55 -5.07 5.41
CA ASP A 110 9.43 -5.99 5.66
C ASP A 110 8.08 -5.28 5.57
N ALA A 111 6.99 -6.05 5.61
CA ALA A 111 5.63 -5.55 5.55
C ALA A 111 4.68 -6.33 6.46
N LYS A 112 3.61 -5.68 6.91
CA LYS A 112 2.52 -6.26 7.72
C LYS A 112 1.16 -5.69 7.29
N THR A 113 0.11 -6.48 7.41
CA THR A 113 -1.23 -6.10 6.93
C THR A 113 -2.21 -5.77 8.05
N THR A 114 -3.07 -4.78 7.81
CA THR A 114 -4.26 -4.47 8.63
C THR A 114 -5.50 -4.31 7.75
N GLY A 115 -6.68 -4.20 8.38
CA GLY A 115 -7.88 -3.71 7.70
C GLY A 115 -7.78 -2.23 7.33
N ALA A 116 -8.55 -1.78 6.34
CA ALA A 116 -8.49 -0.39 5.85
C ALA A 116 -9.47 0.59 6.52
N PHE A 117 -10.37 0.09 7.37
CA PHE A 117 -11.31 0.90 8.17
C PHE A 117 -12.17 1.83 7.31
N LYS A 118 -12.01 3.16 7.43
CA LYS A 118 -12.81 4.16 6.70
C LYS A 118 -12.34 4.42 5.28
N LEU A 119 -11.22 3.84 4.86
CA LEU A 119 -10.71 4.01 3.50
C LEU A 119 -11.59 3.26 2.48
N PRO A 120 -11.60 3.69 1.20
CA PRO A 120 -12.27 2.96 0.13
C PRO A 120 -11.62 1.61 -0.22
N SER A 121 -10.35 1.38 0.17
CA SER A 121 -9.68 0.10 0.00
C SER A 121 -10.13 -0.93 1.04
N LYS A 122 -9.77 -2.20 0.86
CA LYS A 122 -10.15 -3.27 1.82
C LYS A 122 -9.06 -3.48 2.88
N HIS A 123 -7.81 -3.42 2.46
CA HIS A 123 -6.63 -3.64 3.30
C HIS A 123 -5.62 -2.50 3.20
N ILE A 124 -4.78 -2.40 4.23
CA ILE A 124 -3.56 -1.59 4.22
C ILE A 124 -2.38 -2.51 4.47
N VAL A 125 -1.41 -2.50 3.56
CA VAL A 125 -0.12 -3.17 3.75
C VAL A 125 0.88 -2.13 4.21
N HIS A 126 1.33 -2.22 5.45
CA HIS A 126 2.31 -1.32 6.04
C HIS A 126 3.71 -1.85 5.78
N THR A 127 4.55 -1.10 5.09
CA THR A 127 5.94 -1.48 4.86
C THR A 127 6.90 -0.37 5.27
N VAL A 128 8.09 -0.77 5.70
CA VAL A 128 9.13 0.17 6.14
C VAL A 128 10.24 0.21 5.10
N GLY A 129 10.26 1.26 4.30
CA GLY A 129 11.36 1.52 3.39
C GLY A 129 12.65 1.95 4.11
N PRO A 130 13.82 1.88 3.43
CA PRO A 130 15.08 2.34 4.00
C PRO A 130 15.19 3.86 4.05
N VAL A 131 15.83 4.37 5.10
CA VAL A 131 16.44 5.72 5.05
C VAL A 131 17.64 5.62 4.11
N TYR A 132 17.63 6.40 3.03
CA TYR A 132 18.63 6.25 1.98
C TYR A 132 20.03 6.63 2.45
N SER A 133 21.00 5.74 2.22
CA SER A 133 22.40 5.96 2.56
C SER A 133 23.26 6.10 1.31
N LYS A 134 23.77 7.31 1.06
CA LYS A 134 24.76 7.56 -0.02
C LYS A 134 26.04 6.74 0.14
N THR A 135 26.40 6.36 1.37
CA THR A 135 27.59 5.54 1.67
C THR A 135 27.31 4.04 1.56
N LYS A 136 26.04 3.62 1.57
CA LYS A 136 25.61 2.22 1.45
C LYS A 136 24.43 2.09 0.48
N PRO A 137 24.60 2.50 -0.79
CA PRO A 137 23.50 2.52 -1.75
C PRO A 137 22.96 1.12 -2.02
N GLU A 138 23.81 0.09 -2.11
CA GLU A 138 23.41 -1.30 -2.35
C GLU A 138 22.53 -1.87 -1.22
N GLN A 139 22.84 -1.54 0.03
CA GLN A 139 22.00 -1.92 1.18
C GLN A 139 20.64 -1.26 1.10
N SER A 140 20.61 0.04 0.74
CA SER A 140 19.36 0.79 0.57
C SER A 140 18.53 0.17 -0.56
N GLU A 141 19.16 -0.18 -1.68
CA GLU A 141 18.47 -0.83 -2.81
C GLU A 141 17.89 -2.19 -2.42
N ALA A 142 18.66 -3.04 -1.72
CA ALA A 142 18.21 -4.35 -1.26
C ALA A 142 17.00 -4.25 -0.32
N GLN A 143 17.03 -3.28 0.61
CA GLN A 143 15.92 -3.04 1.52
C GLN A 143 14.67 -2.49 0.81
N LEU A 144 14.85 -1.57 -0.16
CA LEU A 144 13.73 -1.06 -0.94
C LEU A 144 13.10 -2.17 -1.81
N ARG A 145 13.93 -3.00 -2.44
CA ARG A 145 13.49 -4.19 -3.17
C ARG A 145 12.66 -5.11 -2.28
N SER A 146 13.16 -5.39 -1.08
CA SER A 146 12.46 -6.22 -0.09
C SER A 146 11.11 -5.59 0.30
N ALA A 147 11.05 -4.29 0.57
CA ALA A 147 9.81 -3.61 0.94
C ALA A 147 8.71 -3.78 -0.12
N TYR A 148 9.04 -3.62 -1.42
CA TYR A 148 8.10 -3.88 -2.50
C TYR A 148 7.68 -5.35 -2.57
N ARG A 149 8.64 -6.28 -2.51
CA ARG A 149 8.36 -7.73 -2.61
C ARG A 149 7.49 -8.22 -1.45
N ARG A 150 7.87 -7.92 -0.21
CA ARG A 150 7.12 -8.27 1.00
C ARG A 150 5.73 -7.66 1.00
N SER A 151 5.57 -6.44 0.49
CA SER A 151 4.24 -5.83 0.37
C SER A 151 3.33 -6.57 -0.61
N LEU A 152 3.88 -7.06 -1.73
CA LEU A 152 3.13 -7.85 -2.71
C LEU A 152 2.76 -9.23 -2.15
N GLU A 153 3.67 -9.86 -1.40
CA GLU A 153 3.43 -11.14 -0.71
C GLU A 153 2.33 -11.00 0.36
N GLU A 154 2.39 -9.96 1.20
CA GLU A 154 1.37 -9.64 2.20
C GLU A 154 -0.01 -9.36 1.56
N ALA A 155 -0.03 -8.60 0.47
CA ALA A 155 -1.26 -8.35 -0.28
C ALA A 155 -1.86 -9.64 -0.86
N ALA A 156 -1.02 -10.49 -1.46
CA ALA A 156 -1.46 -11.79 -1.98
C ALA A 156 -1.97 -12.71 -0.88
N ALA A 157 -1.35 -12.71 0.31
CA ALA A 157 -1.77 -13.51 1.46
C ALA A 157 -3.18 -13.18 1.96
N VAL A 158 -3.63 -11.94 1.79
CA VAL A 158 -5.02 -11.51 2.09
C VAL A 158 -5.96 -11.57 0.88
N GLY A 159 -5.51 -12.15 -0.24
CA GLY A 159 -6.31 -12.32 -1.46
C GLY A 159 -6.53 -11.03 -2.25
N ALA A 160 -5.70 -10.01 -2.05
CA ALA A 160 -5.77 -8.78 -2.84
C ALA A 160 -5.32 -9.03 -4.28
N ARG A 161 -6.16 -8.67 -5.25
CA ARG A 161 -5.84 -8.76 -6.69
C ARG A 161 -5.42 -7.40 -7.25
N SER A 162 -5.72 -6.31 -6.55
CA SER A 162 -5.29 -4.95 -6.88
C SER A 162 -4.54 -4.29 -5.74
N VAL A 163 -3.32 -3.81 -6.01
CA VAL A 163 -2.42 -3.21 -5.00
C VAL A 163 -1.91 -1.85 -5.47
N ALA A 164 -2.06 -0.80 -4.66
CA ALA A 164 -1.52 0.52 -4.97
C ALA A 164 -0.32 0.88 -4.08
N PHE A 165 0.77 1.31 -4.70
CA PHE A 165 2.01 1.71 -4.05
C PHE A 165 2.21 3.23 -4.10
N PRO A 166 2.59 3.88 -3.00
CA PRO A 166 3.21 5.19 -3.05
C PRO A 166 4.66 5.07 -3.54
N SER A 167 5.34 6.20 -3.74
CA SER A 167 6.80 6.21 -3.94
C SER A 167 7.52 5.98 -2.60
N ILE A 168 7.78 4.72 -2.27
CA ILE A 168 8.37 4.34 -0.97
C ILE A 168 9.77 4.96 -0.82
N SER A 169 10.03 5.56 0.35
CA SER A 169 11.29 6.21 0.74
C SER A 169 11.71 7.49 0.02
N THR A 170 10.96 7.99 -0.97
CA THR A 170 11.37 9.17 -1.76
C THR A 170 11.04 10.51 -1.12
N GLY A 171 10.28 10.51 -0.02
CA GLY A 171 9.98 11.68 0.80
C GLY A 171 11.06 11.94 1.86
N VAL A 172 10.66 11.93 3.13
CA VAL A 172 11.55 12.24 4.28
C VAL A 172 12.76 11.28 4.36
N TYR A 173 12.65 10.06 3.85
CA TYR A 173 13.74 9.08 3.83
C TYR A 173 14.78 9.32 2.70
N GLY A 174 14.52 10.27 1.81
CA GLY A 174 15.52 10.87 0.93
C GLY A 174 16.06 9.96 -0.18
N TYR A 175 15.38 8.87 -0.52
CA TYR A 175 15.78 8.00 -1.63
C TYR A 175 15.62 8.76 -2.96
N PRO A 176 16.68 8.85 -3.81
CA PRO A 176 16.56 9.50 -5.11
C PRO A 176 15.44 8.90 -5.95
N ILE A 177 14.51 9.73 -6.42
CA ILE A 177 13.30 9.27 -7.10
C ILE A 177 13.59 8.40 -8.33
N GLU A 178 14.63 8.71 -9.12
CA GLU A 178 14.99 7.90 -10.29
C GLU A 178 15.44 6.50 -9.89
N ASP A 179 16.35 6.41 -8.92
CA ASP A 179 16.87 5.13 -8.43
C ASP A 179 15.77 4.29 -7.76
N ALA A 180 14.91 4.92 -6.94
CA ALA A 180 13.77 4.25 -6.33
C ALA A 180 12.78 3.72 -7.37
N THR A 181 12.50 4.52 -8.40
CA THR A 181 11.59 4.13 -9.49
C THR A 181 12.12 2.93 -10.27
N ARG A 182 13.43 2.87 -10.53
CA ARG A 182 14.07 1.70 -11.18
C ARG A 182 13.87 0.42 -10.37
N VAL A 183 14.02 0.50 -9.04
CA VAL A 183 13.75 -0.64 -8.14
C VAL A 183 12.28 -1.04 -8.21
N ALA A 184 11.37 -0.08 -8.07
CA ALA A 184 9.93 -0.32 -8.05
C ALA A 184 9.44 -0.98 -9.35
N LEU A 185 9.81 -0.43 -10.51
CA LEU A 185 9.43 -0.96 -11.82
C LEU A 185 9.95 -2.39 -12.02
N ARG A 186 11.20 -2.65 -11.64
CA ARG A 186 11.82 -3.97 -11.75
C ARG A 186 11.09 -5.01 -10.90
N VAL A 187 10.88 -4.73 -9.60
CA VAL A 187 10.25 -5.68 -8.67
C VAL A 187 8.82 -6.00 -9.09
N VAL A 188 8.05 -4.99 -9.51
CA VAL A 188 6.67 -5.20 -9.97
C VAL A 188 6.62 -6.00 -11.27
N GLY A 189 7.52 -5.73 -12.21
CA GLY A 189 7.63 -6.52 -13.44
C GLY A 189 7.99 -7.98 -13.18
N GLU A 190 8.99 -8.22 -12.32
CA GLU A 190 9.39 -9.56 -11.86
C GLU A 190 8.23 -10.28 -11.16
N TRP A 191 7.51 -9.61 -10.27
CA TRP A 191 6.35 -10.18 -9.57
C TRP A 191 5.23 -10.59 -10.53
N LEU A 192 4.80 -9.68 -11.41
CA LEU A 192 3.67 -9.91 -12.31
C LEU A 192 3.94 -11.00 -13.35
N THR A 193 5.21 -11.26 -13.66
CA THR A 193 5.62 -12.32 -14.59
C THR A 193 5.98 -13.64 -13.90
N ALA A 194 6.12 -13.64 -12.57
CA ALA A 194 6.30 -14.84 -11.77
C ALA A 194 4.96 -15.53 -11.48
N SER A 195 5.00 -16.83 -11.21
CA SER A 195 3.82 -17.61 -10.82
C SER A 195 3.18 -17.14 -9.51
N GLU A 196 3.99 -16.65 -8.57
CA GLU A 196 3.54 -16.08 -7.30
C GLU A 196 2.59 -14.87 -7.51
N GLY A 197 2.84 -14.08 -8.56
CA GLY A 197 2.04 -12.91 -8.88
C GLY A 197 0.93 -13.16 -9.91
N ALA A 198 0.64 -14.41 -10.29
CA ALA A 198 -0.34 -14.73 -11.34
C ALA A 198 -1.74 -14.15 -11.05
N GLU A 199 -2.19 -14.18 -9.79
CA GLU A 199 -3.48 -13.68 -9.34
C GLU A 199 -3.55 -12.15 -9.17
N THR A 200 -2.41 -11.45 -9.26
CA THR A 200 -2.38 -9.99 -9.15
C THR A 200 -2.85 -9.33 -10.45
N GLU A 201 -4.11 -8.92 -10.52
CA GLU A 201 -4.70 -8.30 -11.71
C GLU A 201 -4.16 -6.88 -12.00
N LEU A 202 -3.82 -6.11 -10.95
CA LEU A 202 -3.33 -4.73 -11.12
C LEU A 202 -2.38 -4.30 -10.00
N VAL A 203 -1.20 -3.81 -10.38
CA VAL A 203 -0.33 -3.02 -9.48
C VAL A 203 -0.31 -1.57 -9.92
N VAL A 204 -0.64 -0.64 -9.02
CA VAL A 204 -0.74 0.79 -9.33
C VAL A 204 0.41 1.54 -8.68
N PHE A 205 1.20 2.27 -9.47
CA PHE A 205 2.09 3.31 -8.95
C PHE A 205 1.29 4.60 -8.75
N CYS A 206 0.93 4.88 -7.50
CA CYS A 206 0.23 6.10 -7.09
C CYS A 206 1.24 7.14 -6.64
N THR A 207 1.56 8.07 -7.55
CA THR A 207 2.44 9.20 -7.27
C THR A 207 1.64 10.36 -6.70
N PHE A 208 2.21 11.11 -5.76
CA PHE A 208 1.54 12.31 -5.24
C PHE A 208 1.87 13.54 -6.09
N SER A 209 3.14 13.68 -6.47
CA SER A 209 3.64 14.81 -7.25
C SER A 209 3.68 14.50 -8.74
N LYS A 210 3.43 15.52 -9.57
CA LYS A 210 3.64 15.43 -11.03
C LYS A 210 5.10 15.09 -11.36
N LYS A 211 6.06 15.62 -10.59
CA LYS A 211 7.49 15.36 -10.78
C LYS A 211 7.80 13.86 -10.69
N ASP A 212 7.26 13.18 -9.69
CA ASP A 212 7.49 11.74 -9.53
C ASP A 212 6.80 10.98 -10.66
N ARG A 213 5.55 11.35 -11.01
CA ARG A 213 4.85 10.78 -12.17
C ARG A 213 5.67 10.87 -13.45
N ASP A 214 6.23 12.04 -13.75
CA ASP A 214 7.05 12.27 -14.95
C ASP A 214 8.29 11.36 -14.98
N VAL A 215 8.88 11.04 -13.81
CA VAL A 215 9.98 10.07 -13.70
C VAL A 215 9.50 8.65 -14.00
N TYR A 216 8.37 8.22 -13.46
CA TYR A 216 7.78 6.91 -13.78
C TYR A 216 7.46 6.79 -15.27
N GLU A 217 6.83 7.80 -15.88
CA GLU A 217 6.50 7.80 -17.32
C GLU A 217 7.75 7.70 -18.20
N ARG A 218 8.83 8.39 -17.82
CA ARG A 218 10.11 8.34 -18.56
C ARG A 218 10.82 6.99 -18.44
N LEU A 219 10.80 6.37 -17.26
CA LEU A 219 11.56 5.14 -16.99
C LEU A 219 10.80 3.86 -17.33
N ALA A 220 9.47 3.87 -17.28
CA ALA A 220 8.64 2.71 -17.58
C ALA A 220 8.94 2.02 -18.93
N PRO A 221 9.18 2.73 -20.05
CA PRO A 221 9.53 2.10 -21.33
C PRO A 221 10.82 1.29 -21.31
N GLU A 222 11.70 1.48 -20.32
CA GLU A 222 12.91 0.67 -20.15
C GLU A 222 12.59 -0.73 -19.58
N TYR A 223 11.48 -0.88 -18.86
CA TYR A 223 11.11 -2.09 -18.13
C TYR A 223 9.93 -2.83 -18.74
N PHE A 224 8.96 -2.11 -19.32
CA PHE A 224 7.71 -2.68 -19.81
C PHE A 224 7.55 -2.48 -21.30
N GLU A 225 6.88 -3.45 -21.94
CA GLU A 225 6.39 -3.34 -23.31
C GLU A 225 4.87 -3.26 -23.31
N ALA A 226 4.31 -2.44 -24.20
CA ALA A 226 2.91 -2.05 -24.16
C ALA A 226 1.94 -3.12 -24.71
N GLY A 227 2.44 -4.30 -25.09
CA GLY A 227 1.71 -5.26 -25.92
C GLY A 227 1.31 -4.70 -27.29
N GLU A 228 0.92 -5.56 -28.21
CA GLU A 228 0.12 -5.13 -29.36
C GLU A 228 -1.35 -5.04 -28.89
N GLU A 229 -2.10 -4.04 -29.36
CA GLU A 229 -3.53 -4.00 -29.11
C GLU A 229 -4.14 -5.28 -29.68
N ALA A 230 -4.71 -6.13 -28.84
CA ALA A 230 -5.68 -7.08 -29.33
C ALA A 230 -6.81 -6.21 -29.89
N GLU A 231 -6.96 -6.22 -31.22
CA GLU A 231 -8.10 -5.59 -31.88
C GLU A 231 -9.36 -6.08 -31.18
N GLU A 232 -9.98 -5.20 -30.38
CA GLU A 232 -11.35 -5.42 -29.94
C GLU A 232 -12.16 -5.48 -31.23
N GLN A 233 -12.56 -6.70 -31.59
CA GLN A 233 -13.60 -6.94 -32.59
C GLN A 233 -14.84 -6.23 -32.06
N ALA A 234 -15.03 -5.01 -32.54
CA ALA A 234 -16.28 -4.29 -32.47
C ALA A 234 -17.29 -5.04 -33.35
N ASP A 235 -17.81 -6.14 -32.82
CA ASP A 235 -18.96 -6.80 -33.41
C ASP A 235 -20.19 -5.99 -33.01
N GLY A 236 -20.61 -5.15 -33.95
CA GLY A 236 -21.78 -4.32 -33.84
C GLY A 236 -23.03 -5.18 -33.69
N ALA A 237 -23.70 -5.05 -32.56
CA ALA A 237 -25.07 -5.50 -32.39
C ALA A 237 -25.87 -4.48 -31.56
N ALA A 238 -26.39 -3.48 -32.24
CA ALA A 238 -27.65 -2.83 -31.93
C ALA A 238 -28.36 -2.60 -33.28
N PRO A 239 -29.71 -2.65 -33.38
CA PRO A 239 -30.63 -2.23 -32.32
C PRO A 239 -31.87 -3.13 -32.14
N ALA A 240 -32.52 -3.00 -30.98
CA ALA A 240 -33.97 -3.17 -30.89
C ALA A 240 -34.51 -2.19 -29.85
N GLU A 241 -34.97 -1.06 -30.37
CA GLU A 241 -35.85 -0.12 -29.70
C GLU A 241 -37.21 -0.80 -29.45
N GLN A 242 -37.72 -0.69 -28.22
CA GLN A 242 -39.16 -0.77 -27.97
C GLN A 242 -39.55 0.45 -27.12
N GLU A 243 -40.30 1.32 -27.77
CA GLU A 243 -40.97 2.47 -27.16
C GLU A 243 -42.13 2.03 -26.25
N ALA A 244 -42.50 2.99 -25.41
CA ALA A 244 -43.40 2.93 -24.28
C ALA A 244 -44.87 2.66 -24.60
N GLU A 245 -45.60 2.15 -23.60
CA GLU A 245 -46.95 2.64 -23.34
C GLU A 245 -47.11 3.06 -21.87
N ALA A 246 -47.70 4.23 -21.72
CA ALA A 246 -48.03 4.90 -20.48
C ALA A 246 -49.40 4.42 -19.96
N GLY A 247 -49.51 4.25 -18.64
CA GLY A 247 -50.77 4.09 -17.93
C GLY A 247 -50.74 4.89 -16.64
N ALA A 248 -51.38 6.06 -16.65
CA ALA A 248 -51.58 6.91 -15.50
C ALA A 248 -52.87 6.56 -14.73
N THR A 249 -52.99 7.18 -13.54
CA THR A 249 -54.13 7.25 -12.58
C THR A 249 -53.96 6.32 -11.38
N ALA A 250 -54.22 6.70 -10.12
CA ALA A 250 -54.41 7.99 -9.44
C ALA A 250 -54.27 7.71 -7.92
N ALA A 251 -53.91 8.73 -7.14
CA ALA A 251 -53.90 8.72 -5.67
C ALA A 251 -55.30 8.50 -5.05
N PRO A 252 -55.38 8.08 -3.78
CA PRO A 252 -55.73 9.03 -2.70
C PRO A 252 -54.88 8.83 -1.42
N THR A 253 -54.39 9.91 -0.79
CA THR A 253 -54.96 10.67 0.35
C THR A 253 -54.65 10.07 1.72
N GLU A 254 -53.77 10.80 2.42
CA GLU A 254 -53.63 11.08 3.86
C GLU A 254 -54.48 10.30 4.88
N GLN A 255 -53.82 9.84 5.94
CA GLN A 255 -54.27 10.07 7.32
C GLN A 255 -53.11 9.95 8.32
N GLU A 256 -52.88 11.04 9.06
CA GLU A 256 -52.09 11.09 10.29
C GLU A 256 -52.80 10.33 11.43
N THR A 257 -52.05 9.84 12.41
CA THR A 257 -52.39 10.01 13.84
C THR A 257 -51.19 9.69 14.75
N GLU A 258 -51.02 10.62 15.70
CA GLU A 258 -50.25 10.70 16.94
C GLU A 258 -50.15 9.36 17.73
N ALA A 259 -49.01 8.97 18.32
CA ALA A 259 -48.27 9.45 19.51
C ALA A 259 -48.55 8.61 20.78
N ASP A 260 -47.65 8.76 21.76
CA ASP A 260 -47.66 8.25 23.15
C ASP A 260 -47.23 6.78 23.40
N ASP A 261 -46.45 6.43 24.44
CA ASP A 261 -45.78 7.18 25.51
C ASP A 261 -44.73 6.25 26.20
N ALA A 262 -43.77 6.90 26.89
CA ALA A 262 -43.03 6.56 28.11
C ALA A 262 -42.65 5.12 28.53
N ALA A 263 -41.37 4.96 28.90
CA ALA A 263 -40.87 4.89 30.30
C ALA A 263 -39.46 4.25 30.31
N ALA A 264 -38.35 4.94 30.65
CA ALA A 264 -37.90 5.45 31.94
C ALA A 264 -37.53 4.37 33.00
N SER A 265 -36.23 4.17 33.26
CA SER A 265 -35.57 4.12 34.59
C SER A 265 -34.06 3.83 34.41
N LYS A 266 -33.15 4.76 34.73
CA LYS A 266 -32.52 5.10 36.04
C LYS A 266 -31.45 4.10 36.53
N ALA A 267 -30.19 4.56 36.59
CA ALA A 267 -29.28 4.57 37.76
C ALA A 267 -27.92 5.15 37.32
N GLN A 268 -27.56 6.39 37.66
CA GLN A 268 -26.89 6.87 38.89
C GLN A 268 -25.46 6.36 39.14
N GLU A 269 -24.51 7.18 38.65
CA GLU A 269 -23.37 7.79 39.34
C GLU A 269 -23.02 7.34 40.78
N ALA A 270 -21.74 7.00 40.98
CA ALA A 270 -20.99 7.25 42.21
C ALA A 270 -19.49 7.48 41.91
N SER A 271 -19.00 8.63 42.38
CA SER A 271 -17.61 9.11 42.52
C SER A 271 -16.90 8.36 43.67
N ALA A 272 -15.58 8.37 43.95
CA ALA A 272 -14.32 9.07 43.64
C ALA A 272 -13.17 8.19 44.23
N PRO A 273 -11.90 8.64 44.47
CA PRO A 273 -10.92 9.41 43.69
C PRO A 273 -9.58 8.61 43.47
N PRO A 274 -8.59 9.14 42.71
CA PRO A 274 -7.28 8.49 42.55
C PRO A 274 -6.29 8.89 43.66
N GLU A 275 -5.56 7.91 44.21
CA GLU A 275 -4.39 8.14 45.06
C GLU A 275 -3.15 8.45 44.23
N LYS A 276 -2.43 9.48 44.69
CA LYS A 276 -1.13 9.94 44.20
C LYS A 276 -0.03 9.02 44.73
N VAL A 277 0.96 8.71 43.89
CA VAL A 277 2.31 8.39 44.35
C VAL A 277 3.30 9.20 43.51
N GLU A 278 3.74 10.32 44.07
CA GLU A 278 5.03 10.96 43.76
C GLU A 278 6.09 10.30 44.63
N LEU A 279 7.24 9.92 44.05
CA LEU A 279 8.59 9.81 44.62
C LEU A 279 9.49 9.37 43.44
N ASP A 280 10.71 9.82 43.20
CA ASP A 280 11.59 10.89 43.68
C ASP A 280 12.81 10.85 42.73
N GLU A 281 13.40 12.00 42.42
CA GLU A 281 14.62 12.07 41.62
C GLU A 281 15.83 11.64 42.45
N GLY A 282 16.56 10.62 41.99
CA GLY A 282 17.78 10.14 42.66
C GLY A 282 18.88 9.78 41.67
N VAL A 283 19.71 10.77 41.33
CA VAL A 283 21.03 10.55 40.70
C VAL A 283 21.97 9.92 41.72
N THR A 284 22.53 8.74 41.47
CA THR A 284 23.89 8.36 41.92
C THR A 284 24.46 7.10 41.24
N THR A 285 25.53 7.31 40.48
CA THR A 285 26.79 6.54 40.39
C THR A 285 26.82 5.00 40.26
N ARG A 286 27.27 4.56 39.07
CA ARG A 286 28.36 3.59 38.76
C ARG A 286 28.96 2.80 39.94
N ALA A 287 28.67 1.49 40.04
CA ALA A 287 29.66 0.40 40.24
C ALA A 287 29.01 -0.99 40.49
N GLN A 288 29.43 -1.96 39.66
CA GLN A 288 29.63 -3.40 39.94
C GLN A 288 28.44 -4.33 40.21
N ALA A 289 28.24 -5.29 39.28
CA ALA A 289 28.07 -6.72 39.61
C ALA A 289 28.31 -7.60 38.38
N LYS A 290 29.40 -8.38 38.40
CA LYS A 290 29.58 -9.62 37.62
C LYS A 290 28.91 -10.74 38.42
N THR A 291 28.15 -11.64 37.78
CA THR A 291 28.31 -13.12 37.86
C THR A 291 27.17 -13.91 37.18
N VAL A 292 27.58 -14.83 36.29
CA VAL A 292 27.10 -16.23 36.12
C VAL A 292 25.71 -16.49 35.51
N ALA A 293 25.71 -16.78 34.20
CA ALA A 293 24.94 -17.80 33.45
C ALA A 293 25.47 -17.67 32.00
N GLU A 294 26.04 -18.63 31.28
CA GLU A 294 25.65 -19.98 30.91
C GLU A 294 26.89 -20.68 30.34
N ARG A 295 27.02 -22.00 30.53
CA ARG A 295 27.69 -22.93 29.60
C ARG A 295 27.53 -24.36 30.11
N ARG A 296 26.42 -25.00 29.75
CA ARG A 296 26.32 -26.47 29.68
C ARG A 296 25.40 -26.85 28.52
N SER A 297 26.00 -27.05 27.36
CA SER A 297 25.43 -27.85 26.27
C SER A 297 26.57 -28.69 25.69
N ALA A 298 26.76 -29.89 26.24
CA ALA A 298 27.61 -30.92 25.64
C ALA A 298 26.68 -32.05 25.20
N SER A 299 26.58 -32.23 23.89
CA SER A 299 25.91 -33.31 23.18
C SER A 299 26.56 -34.67 23.46
N PRO A 300 25.82 -35.79 23.38
CA PRO A 300 26.40 -37.11 23.20
C PRO A 300 25.98 -37.72 21.86
N GLN A 301 26.95 -38.00 20.98
CA GLN A 301 26.77 -38.98 19.90
C GLN A 301 28.02 -39.85 19.75
N GLN A 302 27.77 -41.16 19.88
CA GLN A 302 28.45 -42.31 19.25
C GLN A 302 29.90 -42.60 19.70
N GLU A 303 30.34 -43.84 19.92
CA GLU A 303 29.99 -45.10 19.24
C GLU A 303 30.60 -46.33 19.98
N ARG A 304 30.08 -47.53 19.62
CA ARG A 304 30.67 -48.89 19.65
C ARG A 304 30.66 -49.66 20.99
N ALA A 305 29.81 -50.68 21.16
CA ALA A 305 29.76 -52.01 20.51
C ALA A 305 30.76 -53.02 21.10
N ALA A 306 30.27 -53.93 21.94
CA ALA A 306 30.83 -55.26 22.16
C ALA A 306 29.83 -56.15 22.93
N THR A 307 29.31 -57.19 22.26
CA THR A 307 28.77 -58.39 22.94
C THR A 307 29.22 -59.63 22.16
N ARG A 308 29.98 -60.47 22.87
CA ARG A 308 30.09 -61.95 22.82
C ARG A 308 30.51 -62.62 21.50
N ASP A 309 31.69 -63.24 21.49
CA ASP A 309 31.93 -64.64 21.91
C ASP A 309 33.33 -64.76 22.52
#